data_AF-A0A8C2P5G9-F1
#
_entry.id   AF-A0A8C2P5G9-F1
#
_cell.length_a   1.000
_cell.length_b   1.000
_cell.length_c   1.000
_cell.angle_alpha   90.00
_cell.angle_beta   90.00
_cell.angle_gamma   90.00
#
_symmetry.space_group_name_H-M   'P 1'
#
loop_
_entity.id
_entity.type
_entity.pdbx_description
1 polymer ?
#
loop_
_entity_poly.entity_id
_entity_poly.type
_entity_poly.pdbx_seq_one_letter_code
_entity_poly.pdbx_strand_id
1 'polypeptide(L)'
;MFGKVVAAVTFLWLLDQGSLVAWSLPWGTRCFSVQSSLAGEEVTHTGQFYDPTNYRQLSFVGCQREVNENSTIDLIAEQPVSEVRRQVVSCDRNEGIQGQPRCT
;
A
#
# COMPACT_ATOMS: atom_id res chain seq x y z
N MET A 1 -51.62 13.37 -23.94
CA MET A 1 -51.16 12.54 -22.80
C MET A 1 -49.92 11.68 -23.09
N PHE A 2 -49.61 11.33 -24.35
CA PHE A 2 -48.47 10.46 -24.70
C PHE A 2 -47.05 11.03 -24.48
N GLY A 3 -46.84 12.35 -24.63
CA GLY A 3 -45.50 12.95 -24.48
C GLY A 3 -44.92 12.94 -23.06
N LYS A 4 -45.78 12.90 -22.03
CA LYS A 4 -45.33 12.84 -20.62
C LYS A 4 -44.79 11.46 -20.24
N VAL A 5 -45.30 10.41 -20.88
CA VAL A 5 -44.89 9.01 -20.64
C VAL A 5 -43.51 8.75 -21.24
N VAL A 6 -43.24 9.26 -22.45
CA VAL A 6 -41.93 9.10 -23.10
C VAL A 6 -40.82 9.78 -22.29
N ALA A 7 -41.05 11.01 -21.80
CA ALA A 7 -40.08 11.73 -20.98
C ALA A 7 -39.78 11.02 -19.65
N ALA A 8 -40.79 10.43 -19.02
CA ALA A 8 -40.62 9.68 -17.77
C ALA A 8 -39.81 8.40 -17.96
N VAL A 9 -40.04 7.67 -19.06
CA VAL A 9 -39.31 6.43 -19.38
C VAL A 9 -37.85 6.73 -19.71
N THR A 10 -37.57 7.81 -20.46
CA THR A 10 -36.20 8.25 -20.73
C THR A 10 -35.47 8.73 -19.48
N PHE A 11 -36.16 9.37 -18.53
CA PHE A 11 -35.58 9.87 -17.29
C PHE A 11 -35.25 8.72 -16.31
N LEU A 12 -36.11 7.69 -16.23
CA LEU A 12 -35.84 6.48 -15.47
C LEU A 12 -34.67 5.67 -16.05
N TRP A 13 -34.52 5.62 -17.38
CA TRP A 13 -33.42 4.91 -18.04
C TRP A 13 -32.06 5.59 -17.82
N LEU A 14 -32.03 6.92 -17.65
CA LEU A 14 -30.81 7.67 -17.33
C LEU A 14 -30.37 7.50 -15.87
N LEU A 15 -31.29 7.27 -14.94
CA LEU A 15 -30.97 7.05 -13.52
C LEU A 15 -30.47 5.62 -13.25
N ASP A 16 -30.89 4.64 -14.05
CA ASP A 16 -30.47 3.23 -13.92
C ASP A 16 -29.03 3.00 -14.40
N GLN A 17 -28.54 3.79 -15.35
CA GLN A 17 -27.16 3.72 -15.85
C GLN A 17 -26.10 4.25 -14.86
N GLY A 18 -26.51 4.90 -13.76
CA GLY A 18 -25.60 5.45 -12.76
C GLY A 18 -25.13 4.44 -11.70
N SER A 19 -25.68 3.22 -11.67
CA SER A 19 -25.49 2.27 -10.56
C SER A 19 -24.62 1.07 -10.91
N LEU A 20 -23.51 1.27 -11.63
CA LEU A 20 -22.41 0.30 -11.69
C LEU A 20 -21.05 0.99 -11.54
N VAL A 21 -20.96 1.96 -10.62
CA VAL A 21 -19.68 2.21 -9.96
C VAL A 21 -19.51 1.10 -8.93
N ALA A 22 -19.14 -0.08 -9.41
CA ALA A 22 -18.56 -1.09 -8.56
C ALA A 22 -17.27 -0.46 -8.01
N TRP A 23 -17.32 0.06 -6.79
CA TRP A 23 -16.13 0.26 -5.98
C TRP A 23 -15.51 -1.12 -5.75
N SER A 24 -14.78 -1.61 -6.74
CA SER A 24 -13.64 -2.48 -6.50
C SER A 24 -12.68 -1.65 -5.67
N LEU A 25 -12.88 -1.64 -4.35
CA LEU A 25 -11.85 -1.22 -3.41
C LEU A 25 -10.63 -2.05 -3.77
N PRO A 26 -9.54 -1.44 -4.28
CA PRO A 26 -8.32 -2.19 -4.50
C PRO A 26 -7.96 -2.77 -3.14
N TRP A 27 -7.73 -4.08 -3.12
CA TRP A 27 -7.18 -4.79 -1.97
C TRP A 27 -6.05 -3.92 -1.42
N GLY A 28 -6.23 -3.40 -0.21
CA GLY A 28 -5.47 -2.25 0.27
C GLY A 28 -3.99 -2.56 0.39
N THR A 29 -3.23 -2.34 -0.67
CA THR A 29 -1.79 -2.20 -0.62
C THR A 29 -1.54 -0.89 0.11
N ARG A 30 -1.31 -0.97 1.43
CA ARG A 30 -0.78 0.16 2.16
C ARG A 30 0.65 0.36 1.67
N CYS A 31 0.91 1.44 0.95
CA CYS A 31 2.27 1.88 0.68
C CYS A 31 2.84 2.40 2.02
N PHE A 32 3.90 1.76 2.51
CA PHE A 32 4.68 2.17 3.68
C PHE A 32 5.73 3.22 3.31
N SER A 33 5.36 4.13 2.40
CA SER A 33 6.16 5.29 2.05
C SER A 33 6.43 6.10 3.32
N VAL A 34 7.62 6.70 3.37
CA VAL A 34 8.06 7.59 4.43
C VAL A 34 6.94 8.56 4.82
N GLN A 35 6.47 8.45 6.06
CA GLN A 35 5.47 9.34 6.64
C GLN A 35 6.17 10.39 7.49
N SER A 36 5.66 11.62 7.51
CA SER A 36 6.10 12.62 8.48
C SER A 36 5.16 12.62 9.69
N SER A 37 5.73 12.63 10.89
CA SER A 37 4.96 12.82 12.13
C SER A 37 4.43 14.25 12.24
N LEU A 38 3.47 14.46 13.14
CA LEU A 38 2.93 15.80 13.45
C LEU A 38 4.02 16.78 13.91
N ALA A 39 5.09 16.27 14.52
CA ALA A 39 6.24 17.05 14.97
C ALA A 39 7.23 17.39 13.84
N GLY A 40 6.94 16.98 12.60
CA GLY A 40 7.82 17.17 11.43
C GLY A 40 8.99 16.21 11.36
N GLU A 41 9.08 15.23 12.27
CA GLU A 41 10.09 14.17 12.22
C GLU A 41 9.66 13.04 11.28
N GLU A 42 10.56 12.57 10.44
CA GLU A 42 10.34 11.46 9.50
C GLU A 42 10.16 10.13 10.26
N VAL A 43 9.04 9.44 10.10
CA VAL A 43 8.74 8.15 10.75
C VAL A 43 9.55 7.02 10.11
N THR A 44 10.15 6.14 10.92
CA THR A 44 10.91 5.00 10.36
C THR A 44 10.01 4.00 9.63
N HIS A 45 10.59 3.16 8.76
CA HIS A 45 9.86 2.09 8.06
C HIS A 45 9.13 1.09 9.01
N THR A 46 9.53 1.04 10.30
CA THR A 46 8.85 0.26 11.35
C THR A 46 7.68 1.02 12.00
N GLY A 47 7.52 2.30 11.71
CA GLY A 47 6.52 3.18 12.32
C GLY A 47 7.00 3.88 13.60
N GLN A 48 8.31 3.90 13.89
CA GLN A 48 8.84 4.47 15.13
C GLN A 48 9.07 5.98 14.98
N PHE A 49 8.63 6.75 15.98
CA PHE A 49 8.91 8.18 16.13
C PHE A 49 8.90 8.57 17.61
N TYR A 50 9.52 9.70 17.95
CA TYR A 50 9.45 10.23 19.31
C TYR A 50 8.27 11.18 19.47
N ASP A 51 7.60 11.11 20.62
CA ASP A 51 6.61 12.13 20.98
C ASP A 51 7.31 13.49 21.17
N PRO A 52 6.72 14.63 20.76
CA PRO A 52 7.29 15.96 20.93
C PRO A 52 7.66 16.33 22.38
N THR A 53 7.05 15.69 23.39
CA THR A 53 7.40 15.92 24.80
C THR A 53 8.62 15.10 25.26
N ASN A 54 9.10 14.18 24.42
CA ASN A 54 10.18 13.28 24.77
C ASN A 54 11.55 13.97 24.67
N TYR A 55 12.26 14.02 25.80
CA TYR A 55 13.59 14.63 25.87
C TYR A 55 14.62 13.99 24.93
N ARG A 56 14.43 12.73 24.49
CA ARG A 56 15.36 12.05 23.57
C ARG A 56 15.39 12.67 22.18
N GLN A 57 14.33 13.40 21.80
CA GLN A 57 14.31 14.13 20.52
C GLN A 57 15.40 15.22 20.48
N LEU A 58 15.84 15.74 21.64
CA LEU A 58 16.92 16.73 21.71
C LEU A 58 18.24 16.23 21.12
N SER A 59 18.47 14.92 21.09
CA SER A 59 19.66 14.33 20.45
C SER A 59 19.71 14.54 18.94
N PHE A 60 18.58 14.86 18.30
CA PHE A 60 18.47 15.16 16.88
C PHE A 60 18.32 16.67 16.62
N VAL A 61 18.44 17.52 17.63
CA VAL A 61 18.44 18.98 17.41
C VAL A 61 19.79 19.37 16.82
N GLY A 62 19.78 19.88 15.58
CA GLY A 62 20.98 20.24 14.83
C GLY A 62 21.60 19.12 14.01
N CYS A 63 21.04 17.90 14.05
CA CYS A 63 21.45 16.74 13.27
C CYS A 63 20.24 16.11 12.59
N GLN A 64 20.37 15.66 11.34
CA GLN A 64 19.27 14.94 10.69
C GLN A 64 19.19 13.50 11.22
N ARG A 65 17.96 13.03 11.50
CA ARG A 65 17.72 11.61 11.78
C ARG A 65 17.83 10.83 10.49
N GLU A 66 18.73 9.87 10.43
CA GLU A 66 18.90 9.01 9.27
C GLU A 66 17.79 7.95 9.25
N VAL A 67 16.96 8.01 8.21
CA VAL A 67 15.92 7.03 7.94
C VAL A 67 16.16 6.51 6.52
N ASN A 68 15.98 5.20 6.33
CA ASN A 68 16.01 4.61 5.00
C ASN A 68 14.68 4.88 4.30
N GLU A 69 14.71 5.70 3.26
CA GLU A 69 13.55 6.05 2.43
C GLU A 69 12.97 4.82 1.72
N ASN A 70 13.79 3.81 1.47
CA ASN A 70 13.39 2.61 0.76
C ASN A 70 12.88 1.53 1.74
N SER A 71 11.55 1.45 1.88
CA SER A 71 10.90 0.42 2.68
C SER A 71 10.90 -0.91 1.95
N THR A 72 11.58 -1.91 2.52
CA THR A 72 11.60 -3.29 1.97
C THR A 72 10.20 -3.89 1.84
N ILE A 73 9.24 -3.45 2.66
CA ILE A 73 7.85 -3.92 2.59
C ILE A 73 7.22 -3.52 1.25
N ASP A 74 7.44 -2.28 0.82
CA ASP A 74 6.92 -1.76 -0.45
C ASP A 74 7.59 -2.45 -1.63
N LEU A 75 8.92 -2.62 -1.58
CA LEU A 75 9.68 -3.34 -2.60
C LEU A 75 9.26 -4.81 -2.76
N ILE A 76 8.82 -5.46 -1.68
CA ILE A 76 8.31 -6.83 -1.74
C ILE A 76 6.89 -6.83 -2.32
N ALA A 77 6.07 -5.84 -1.97
CA ALA A 77 4.72 -5.70 -2.51
C ALA A 77 4.69 -5.37 -4.01
N GLU A 78 5.72 -4.69 -4.52
CA GLU A 78 5.90 -4.42 -5.95
C GLU A 78 6.24 -5.68 -6.77
N GLN A 79 6.84 -6.71 -6.15
CA GLN A 79 7.20 -7.93 -6.86
C GLN A 79 5.95 -8.74 -7.24
N PRO A 80 5.87 -9.24 -8.48
CA PRO A 80 4.73 -10.02 -8.92
C PRO A 80 4.71 -11.40 -8.24
N VAL A 81 3.50 -11.92 -8.04
CA VAL A 81 3.32 -13.29 -7.58
C VAL A 81 3.75 -14.27 -8.67
N SER A 82 4.55 -15.26 -8.30
CA SER A 82 4.99 -16.33 -9.24
C SER A 82 3.99 -17.48 -9.25
N GLU A 83 3.47 -17.82 -10.43
CA GLU A 83 2.53 -18.92 -10.61
C GLU A 83 3.26 -20.22 -11.01
N VAL A 84 3.01 -21.30 -10.26
CA VAL A 84 3.62 -22.62 -10.51
C VAL A 84 2.54 -23.70 -10.44
N ARG A 85 2.56 -24.66 -11.37
CA ARG A 85 1.60 -25.78 -11.43
C ARG A 85 1.91 -26.93 -10.45
N ARG A 86 3.00 -26.84 -9.70
CA ARG A 86 3.44 -27.87 -8.74
C ARG A 86 2.76 -27.65 -7.40
N GLN A 87 2.44 -28.74 -6.71
CA GLN A 87 1.83 -28.66 -5.38
C GLN A 87 2.80 -28.14 -4.31
N VAL A 88 4.09 -28.45 -4.45
CA VAL A 88 5.16 -28.03 -3.54
C VAL A 88 6.23 -27.30 -4.35
N VAL A 89 6.68 -26.15 -3.83
CA VAL A 89 7.68 -25.29 -4.46
C VAL A 89 8.72 -24.93 -3.42
N SER A 90 9.99 -25.11 -3.76
CA SER A 90 11.13 -24.68 -2.95
C SER A 90 11.66 -23.34 -3.46
N CYS A 91 11.83 -22.37 -2.57
CA CYS A 91 12.36 -21.05 -2.90
C CYS A 91 13.84 -20.94 -2.51
N ASP A 92 14.70 -20.67 -3.49
CA ASP A 92 16.16 -20.62 -3.30
C ASP A 92 16.75 -19.20 -3.27
N ARG A 93 15.93 -18.14 -3.40
CA ARG A 93 16.25 -16.69 -3.50
C ARG A 93 17.29 -16.27 -4.57
N ASN A 94 18.33 -17.05 -4.88
CA ASN A 94 19.27 -16.96 -6.01
C ASN A 94 20.35 -18.08 -5.90
N GLU A 95 21.10 -18.30 -6.98
CA GLU A 95 22.02 -19.40 -7.25
C GLU A 95 22.90 -19.88 -6.06
N GLY A 96 22.58 -21.05 -5.49
CA GLY A 96 23.53 -21.85 -4.71
C GLY A 96 23.76 -21.42 -3.26
N ILE A 97 25.00 -21.06 -2.90
CA ILE A 97 25.53 -20.99 -1.51
C ILE A 97 25.39 -19.58 -0.89
N GLN A 98 25.18 -18.54 -1.72
CA GLN A 98 25.08 -17.15 -1.24
C GLN A 98 23.68 -16.76 -0.73
N GLY A 99 22.70 -17.65 -0.86
CA GLY A 99 21.31 -17.43 -0.49
C GLY A 99 20.96 -17.81 0.95
N GLN A 100 19.73 -17.47 1.34
CA GLN A 100 19.11 -18.03 2.53
C GLN A 100 18.87 -19.54 2.34
N PRO A 101 18.87 -20.38 3.41
CA PRO A 101 18.66 -21.82 3.26
C PRO A 101 17.35 -22.15 2.54
N ARG A 102 17.37 -23.26 1.78
CA ARG A 102 16.19 -23.76 1.06
C ARG A 102 15.07 -24.09 2.03
N CYS A 103 13.86 -23.63 1.71
CA CYS A 103 12.64 -24.04 2.37
C CYS A 103 11.96 -25.16 1.55
N THR A 104 11.55 -26.23 2.21
CA THR A 104 10.80 -27.37 1.62
C THR A 104 9.33 -27.32 1.95
#